data_AF-A0A087U5I4-F1
#
_entry.id   AF-A0A087U5I4-F1
#
_cell.length_a   1.000
_cell.length_b   1.000
_cell.length_c   1.000
_cell.angle_alpha   90.00
_cell.angle_beta   90.00
_cell.angle_gamma   90.00
#
_symmetry.space_group_name_H-M   'P 1'
#
loop_
_entity.id
_entity.type
_entity.pdbx_description
1 polymer ?
#
loop_
_entity_poly.entity_id
_entity_poly.type
_entity_poly.pdbx_seq_one_letter_code
_entity_poly.pdbx_strand_id
1 'polypeptide(L)'
;MLAQISPEAWDFAWQLLHPSKSSEVQFFGASTLHVKITKHWNELPYNLYEPLREKLLQALFTHISGPRLILTRLCIAMSSFIIQTITDFWPTAISDLTNAFQPQNIPDASPQQIAHALLELLTVLSEEFQTTHMLQMRVGIIRNALRSSLDLVMELVQSILSKTSAPAELCEMALKCYSSWALLGCSIMEHKSLLLLVFDSVYRDEVSLTALETLSNVANHPDSSKFPSLILEMIEHINKFDSLLDKAVEDEDMDKCNNIYGLIIAVADNHCHLLLDTILDKPEKKEMILKLISFVLRCSSTPGQYPIDEICSEQAFGFWYMLQDAITSSSRGFESLLLVFHPIFQSLLDTYLVKLRYPSDNDYKQWKSEEKESFRCYRQDIGDS
;
A
#
# COMPACT_ATOMS: atom_id res chain seq x y z
N MET A 1 14.39 -4.18 -30.32
CA MET A 1 15.16 -3.67 -29.17
C MET A 1 16.36 -2.81 -29.57
N LEU A 2 17.04 -3.07 -30.70
CA LEU A 2 18.16 -2.24 -31.19
C LEU A 2 17.80 -0.77 -31.47
N ALA A 3 16.62 -0.49 -32.01
CA ALA A 3 16.20 0.88 -32.33
C ALA A 3 16.05 1.78 -31.09
N GLN A 4 15.68 1.23 -29.93
CA GLN A 4 15.51 2.02 -28.70
C GLN A 4 16.85 2.44 -28.06
N ILE A 5 17.95 1.78 -28.46
CA ILE A 5 19.28 2.02 -27.93
C ILE A 5 19.99 3.11 -28.74
N SER A 6 19.61 3.28 -30.02
CA SER A 6 20.32 4.18 -30.93
C SER A 6 20.22 5.65 -30.49
N PRO A 7 21.19 6.51 -30.84
CA PRO A 7 21.13 7.94 -30.53
C PRO A 7 19.88 8.63 -31.10
N GLU A 8 19.45 8.22 -32.30
CA GLU A 8 18.30 8.78 -33.01
C GLU A 8 16.97 8.56 -32.27
N ALA A 9 16.94 7.65 -31.30
CA ALA A 9 15.79 7.42 -30.43
C ALA A 9 15.39 8.64 -29.60
N TRP A 10 16.33 9.54 -29.31
CA TRP A 10 16.01 10.82 -28.68
C TRP A 10 15.13 11.72 -29.54
N ASP A 11 15.15 11.53 -30.87
CA ASP A 11 14.39 12.32 -31.82
C ASP A 11 13.13 11.60 -32.30
N PHE A 12 13.26 10.36 -32.79
CA PHE A 12 12.12 9.68 -33.41
C PHE A 12 11.04 9.30 -32.39
N ALA A 13 11.38 9.10 -31.11
CA ALA A 13 10.41 8.70 -30.09
C ALA A 13 9.26 9.72 -29.95
N TRP A 14 9.55 11.01 -30.10
CA TRP A 14 8.55 12.08 -30.12
C TRP A 14 7.63 12.02 -31.34
N GLN A 15 8.16 11.60 -32.49
CA GLN A 15 7.35 11.44 -33.71
C GLN A 15 6.37 10.27 -33.59
N LEU A 16 6.75 9.24 -32.83
CA LEU A 16 5.89 8.09 -32.54
C LEU A 16 4.77 8.42 -31.56
N LEU A 17 4.99 9.40 -30.68
CA LEU A 17 4.00 9.95 -29.75
C LEU A 17 2.97 10.89 -30.40
N HIS A 18 3.04 11.10 -31.71
CA HIS A 18 2.09 11.99 -32.36
C HIS A 18 0.65 11.43 -32.26
N PRO A 19 -0.37 12.25 -31.92
CA PRO A 19 -1.75 11.77 -31.71
C PRO A 19 -2.40 11.06 -32.91
N SER A 20 -1.86 11.25 -34.13
CA SER A 20 -2.32 10.54 -35.33
C SER A 20 -1.86 9.08 -35.43
N LYS A 21 -0.94 8.64 -34.56
CA LYS A 21 -0.44 7.26 -34.53
C LYS A 21 -1.36 6.37 -33.69
N SER A 22 -1.29 5.05 -33.88
CA SER A 22 -2.03 4.12 -33.02
C SER A 22 -1.48 4.09 -31.60
N SER A 23 -2.29 3.62 -30.64
CA SER A 23 -1.91 3.56 -29.23
C SER A 23 -0.65 2.73 -28.99
N GLU A 24 -0.44 1.66 -29.75
CA GLU A 24 0.74 0.78 -29.66
C GLU A 24 2.01 1.51 -30.10
N VAL A 25 1.92 2.33 -31.16
CA VAL A 25 3.05 3.12 -31.67
C VAL A 25 3.41 4.22 -30.69
N GLN A 26 2.40 4.92 -30.16
CA GLN A 26 2.60 5.95 -29.14
C GLN A 26 3.22 5.35 -27.87
N PHE A 27 2.72 4.20 -27.41
CA PHE A 27 3.27 3.49 -26.27
C PHE A 27 4.73 3.08 -26.48
N PHE A 28 5.09 2.63 -27.68
CA PHE A 28 6.48 2.35 -28.03
C PHE A 28 7.33 3.62 -27.99
N GLY A 29 6.81 4.76 -28.45
CA GLY A 29 7.45 6.08 -28.32
C GLY A 29 7.73 6.43 -26.85
N ALA A 30 6.70 6.41 -25.99
CA ALA A 30 6.83 6.69 -24.56
C ALA A 30 7.82 5.73 -23.87
N SER A 31 7.74 4.44 -24.19
CA SER A 31 8.64 3.41 -23.64
C SER A 31 10.09 3.63 -24.07
N THR A 32 10.29 4.11 -25.30
CA THR A 32 11.62 4.45 -25.81
C THR A 32 12.22 5.62 -25.04
N LEU A 33 11.45 6.68 -24.77
CA LEU A 33 11.90 7.80 -23.95
C LEU A 33 12.31 7.36 -22.54
N HIS A 34 11.46 6.54 -21.89
CA HIS A 34 11.78 5.99 -20.59
C HIS A 34 13.12 5.22 -20.60
N VAL A 35 13.34 4.34 -21.58
CA VAL A 35 14.60 3.59 -21.73
C VAL A 35 15.79 4.53 -21.95
N LYS A 36 15.63 5.58 -22.76
CA LYS A 36 16.71 6.56 -23.01
C LYS A 36 17.07 7.34 -21.74
N ILE A 37 16.07 7.80 -20.98
CA ILE A 37 16.28 8.56 -19.74
C ILE A 37 16.91 7.68 -18.65
N THR A 38 16.49 6.43 -18.51
CA THR A 38 17.00 5.54 -17.47
C THR A 38 18.37 4.95 -17.79
N LYS A 39 18.58 4.48 -19.02
CA LYS A 39 19.79 3.71 -19.39
C LYS A 39 20.83 4.50 -20.16
N HIS A 40 20.43 5.57 -20.83
CA HIS A 40 21.27 6.34 -21.75
C HIS A 40 21.39 7.82 -21.36
N TRP A 41 21.21 8.12 -20.05
CA TRP A 41 21.28 9.49 -19.52
C TRP A 41 22.59 10.21 -19.87
N ASN A 42 23.71 9.49 -19.91
CA ASN A 42 25.04 10.03 -20.22
C ASN A 42 25.16 10.60 -21.65
N GLU A 43 24.23 10.26 -22.55
CA GLU A 43 24.20 10.81 -23.91
C GLU A 43 23.61 12.23 -23.96
N LEU A 44 22.90 12.64 -22.91
CA LEU A 44 22.21 13.92 -22.87
C LEU A 44 23.10 15.01 -22.26
N PRO A 45 23.51 16.04 -23.02
CA PRO A 45 24.27 17.16 -22.47
C PRO A 45 23.37 18.07 -21.64
N TYR A 46 23.96 18.73 -20.64
CA TYR A 46 23.26 19.56 -19.65
C TYR A 46 22.35 20.65 -20.26
N ASN A 47 22.76 21.25 -21.38
CA ASN A 47 21.98 22.28 -22.06
C ASN A 47 20.66 21.77 -22.67
N LEU A 48 20.47 20.44 -22.76
CA LEU A 48 19.23 19.83 -23.25
C LEU A 48 18.29 19.36 -22.14
N TYR A 49 18.66 19.52 -20.86
CA TYR A 49 17.81 19.10 -19.74
C TYR A 49 16.50 19.91 -19.68
N GLU A 50 16.60 21.24 -19.82
CA GLU A 50 15.44 22.13 -19.83
C GLU A 50 14.49 21.85 -21.03
N PRO A 51 14.97 21.80 -22.29
CA PRO A 51 14.13 21.39 -23.42
C PRO A 51 13.47 20.01 -23.26
N LEU A 52 14.17 19.04 -22.65
CA LEU A 52 13.62 17.71 -22.42
C LEU A 52 12.48 17.76 -21.38
N ARG A 53 12.67 18.51 -20.29
CA ARG A 53 11.65 18.76 -19.27
C ARG A 53 10.38 19.33 -19.89
N GLU A 54 10.52 20.40 -20.67
CA GLU A 54 9.39 21.07 -21.33
C GLU A 54 8.67 20.13 -22.30
N LYS A 55 9.41 19.35 -23.11
CA LYS A 55 8.82 18.38 -24.04
C LYS A 55 8.09 17.24 -23.33
N LEU A 56 8.65 16.71 -22.24
CA LEU A 56 7.99 15.67 -21.44
C LEU A 56 6.70 16.21 -20.82
N LEU A 57 6.73 17.43 -20.27
CA LEU A 57 5.56 18.07 -19.68
C LEU A 57 4.47 18.33 -20.72
N GLN A 58 4.85 18.86 -21.89
CA GLN A 58 3.92 19.05 -23.00
C GLN A 58 3.32 17.73 -23.48
N ALA A 59 4.12 16.66 -23.56
CA ALA A 59 3.65 15.34 -23.93
C ALA A 59 2.64 14.80 -22.92
N LEU A 60 2.89 14.96 -21.61
CA LEU A 60 1.92 14.62 -20.56
C LEU A 60 0.60 15.35 -20.80
N PHE A 61 0.62 16.67 -20.93
CA PHE A 61 -0.58 17.48 -21.13
C PHE A 61 -1.37 17.10 -22.37
N THR A 62 -0.68 16.82 -23.47
CA THR A 62 -1.30 16.37 -24.73
C THR A 62 -2.03 15.03 -24.57
N HIS A 63 -1.57 14.16 -23.66
CA HIS A 63 -2.09 12.80 -23.48
C HIS A 63 -2.98 12.63 -22.23
N ILE A 64 -3.27 13.70 -21.48
CA ILE A 64 -4.15 13.65 -20.28
C ILE A 64 -5.53 13.07 -20.62
N SER A 65 -6.08 13.45 -21.77
CA SER A 65 -7.39 12.96 -22.26
C SER A 65 -7.27 11.71 -23.13
N GLY A 66 -6.06 11.16 -23.29
CA GLY A 66 -5.76 10.03 -24.17
C GLY A 66 -5.84 8.66 -23.49
N PRO A 67 -5.36 7.59 -24.16
CA PRO A 67 -5.30 6.25 -23.58
C PRO A 67 -4.41 6.20 -22.33
N ARG A 68 -4.96 5.70 -21.21
CA ARG A 68 -4.28 5.63 -19.90
C ARG A 68 -2.90 4.97 -19.95
N LEU A 69 -2.77 3.88 -20.70
CA LEU A 69 -1.50 3.16 -20.84
C LEU A 69 -0.35 4.05 -21.35
N ILE A 70 -0.66 5.03 -22.21
CA ILE A 70 0.33 5.96 -22.77
C ILE A 70 0.67 7.02 -21.74
N LEU A 71 -0.35 7.58 -21.07
CA LEU A 71 -0.17 8.55 -19.98
C LEU A 71 0.69 7.96 -18.85
N THR A 72 0.36 6.77 -18.34
CA THR A 72 1.16 6.06 -17.33
C THR A 72 2.61 5.88 -17.78
N ARG A 73 2.84 5.49 -19.04
CA ARG A 73 4.21 5.31 -19.54
C ARG A 73 4.97 6.64 -19.67
N LEU A 74 4.29 7.74 -20.00
CA LEU A 74 4.88 9.08 -19.97
C LEU A 74 5.16 9.55 -18.53
N CYS A 75 4.27 9.23 -17.58
CA CYS A 75 4.51 9.47 -16.15
C CYS A 75 5.78 8.75 -15.70
N ILE A 76 5.95 7.47 -16.05
CA ILE A 76 7.18 6.70 -15.78
C ILE A 76 8.41 7.42 -16.37
N ALA A 77 8.36 7.84 -17.63
CA ALA A 77 9.49 8.55 -18.26
C ALA A 77 9.83 9.88 -17.56
N MET A 78 8.81 10.66 -17.17
CA MET A 78 8.98 11.89 -16.40
C MET A 78 9.53 11.61 -15.00
N SER A 79 9.05 10.57 -14.32
CA SER A 79 9.55 10.15 -13.01
C SER A 79 11.03 9.80 -13.06
N SER A 80 11.47 9.04 -14.08
CA SER A 80 12.89 8.77 -14.28
C SER A 80 13.70 10.05 -14.52
N PHE A 81 13.16 11.02 -15.26
CA PHE A 81 13.81 12.32 -15.47
C PHE A 81 13.96 13.10 -14.17
N ILE A 82 12.91 13.15 -13.34
CA ILE A 82 12.94 13.78 -12.01
C ILE A 82 14.01 13.11 -11.16
N ILE A 83 14.04 11.78 -11.07
CA ILE A 83 15.04 11.03 -10.29
C ILE A 83 16.47 11.37 -10.74
N GLN A 84 16.69 11.55 -12.05
CA GLN A 84 18.02 11.94 -12.57
C GLN A 84 18.42 13.37 -12.23
N THR A 85 17.45 14.28 -12.01
CA THR A 85 17.67 15.73 -11.99
C THR A 85 17.34 16.43 -10.66
N ILE A 86 16.57 15.80 -9.77
CA ILE A 86 15.99 16.43 -8.58
C ILE A 86 17.03 16.98 -7.60
N THR A 87 18.25 16.44 -7.57
CA THR A 87 19.26 16.90 -6.61
C THR A 87 20.02 18.14 -7.10
N ASP A 88 20.23 18.27 -8.40
CA ASP A 88 21.21 19.21 -8.95
C ASP A 88 20.60 20.21 -9.93
N PHE A 89 19.66 19.75 -10.78
CA PHE A 89 19.10 20.54 -11.87
C PHE A 89 17.68 21.03 -11.57
N TRP A 90 16.82 20.16 -11.00
CA TRP A 90 15.41 20.50 -10.75
C TRP A 90 14.95 20.17 -9.31
N PRO A 91 15.47 20.86 -8.27
CA PRO A 91 15.08 20.61 -6.87
C PRO A 91 13.62 20.90 -6.55
N THR A 92 12.97 21.75 -7.33
CA THR A 92 11.57 22.16 -7.15
C THR A 92 10.58 21.30 -7.92
N ALA A 93 11.00 20.16 -8.50
CA ALA A 93 10.20 19.38 -9.44
C ALA A 93 8.76 19.11 -9.01
N ILE A 94 8.55 18.63 -7.78
CA ILE A 94 7.21 18.27 -7.30
C ILE A 94 6.33 19.52 -7.12
N SER A 95 6.89 20.61 -6.61
CA SER A 95 6.19 21.90 -6.47
C SER A 95 5.81 22.48 -7.83
N ASP A 96 6.76 22.51 -8.76
CA ASP A 96 6.54 23.01 -10.12
C ASP A 96 5.49 22.17 -10.86
N LEU A 97 5.51 20.85 -10.72
CA LEU A 97 4.50 19.96 -11.30
C LEU A 97 3.13 20.18 -10.68
N THR A 98 3.03 20.33 -9.35
CA THR A 98 1.75 20.62 -8.68
C THR A 98 1.17 21.95 -9.15
N ASN A 99 2.01 22.95 -9.41
CA ASN A 99 1.61 24.24 -9.98
C ASN A 99 1.27 24.15 -11.46
N ALA A 100 1.95 23.29 -12.22
CA ALA A 100 1.71 23.10 -13.65
C ALA A 100 0.39 22.35 -13.91
N PHE A 101 0.09 21.31 -13.12
CA PHE A 101 -1.14 20.51 -13.19
C PHE A 101 -2.31 21.22 -12.49
N GLN A 102 -2.69 22.38 -13.01
CA GLN A 102 -3.85 23.16 -12.55
C GLN A 102 -4.84 23.35 -13.71
N PRO A 103 -6.17 23.39 -13.44
CA PRO A 103 -7.18 23.61 -14.48
C PRO A 103 -6.94 24.83 -15.37
N GLN A 104 -6.38 25.91 -14.83
CA GLN A 104 -6.06 27.12 -15.61
C GLN A 104 -4.97 26.91 -16.67
N ASN A 105 -4.08 25.93 -16.49
CA ASN A 105 -2.94 25.71 -17.37
C ASN A 105 -3.24 24.66 -18.46
N ILE A 106 -4.30 23.89 -18.30
CA ILE A 106 -4.67 22.76 -19.17
C ILE A 106 -6.16 22.87 -19.51
N PRO A 107 -6.55 23.88 -20.32
CA PRO A 107 -7.97 24.22 -20.54
C PRO A 107 -8.76 23.13 -21.27
N ASP A 108 -8.08 22.27 -22.02
CA ASP A 108 -8.70 21.20 -22.82
C ASP A 108 -8.99 19.91 -22.00
N ALA A 109 -8.61 19.88 -20.72
CA ALA A 109 -8.83 18.75 -19.83
C ALA A 109 -9.74 19.14 -18.65
N SER A 110 -10.59 18.20 -18.22
CA SER A 110 -11.41 18.40 -17.02
C SER A 110 -10.54 18.42 -15.75
N PRO A 111 -10.97 19.11 -14.68
CA PRO A 111 -10.25 19.11 -13.40
C PRO A 111 -9.97 17.70 -12.85
N GLN A 112 -10.88 16.76 -13.10
CA GLN A 112 -10.70 15.37 -12.71
C GLN A 112 -9.56 14.69 -13.47
N GLN A 113 -9.49 14.86 -14.80
CA GLN A 113 -8.41 14.27 -15.60
C GLN A 113 -7.04 14.83 -15.23
N ILE A 114 -6.97 16.12 -14.89
CA ILE A 114 -5.75 16.77 -14.41
C ILE A 114 -5.32 16.18 -13.07
N ALA A 115 -6.26 16.01 -12.13
CA ALA A 115 -5.99 15.39 -10.85
C ALA A 115 -5.54 13.92 -11.00
N HIS A 116 -6.18 13.15 -11.89
CA HIS A 116 -5.77 11.78 -12.21
C HIS A 116 -4.32 11.75 -12.71
N ALA A 117 -3.97 12.59 -13.68
CA ALA A 117 -2.63 12.62 -14.24
C ALA A 117 -1.56 13.02 -13.22
N LEU A 118 -1.86 13.97 -12.34
CA LEU A 118 -0.94 14.38 -11.27
C LEU A 118 -0.74 13.25 -10.24
N LEU A 119 -1.82 12.61 -9.77
CA LEU A 119 -1.73 11.49 -8.83
C LEU A 119 -0.99 10.30 -9.43
N GLU A 120 -1.25 9.98 -10.70
CA GLU A 120 -0.52 8.93 -11.43
C GLU A 120 0.97 9.23 -11.46
N LEU A 121 1.35 10.46 -11.84
CA LEU A 121 2.76 10.88 -11.89
C LEU A 121 3.43 10.77 -10.52
N LEU A 122 2.78 11.26 -9.46
CA LEU A 122 3.32 11.22 -8.10
C LEU A 122 3.44 9.78 -7.57
N THR A 123 2.45 8.93 -7.83
CA THR A 123 2.48 7.51 -7.42
C THR A 123 3.59 6.76 -8.13
N VAL A 124 3.68 6.91 -9.45
CA VAL A 124 4.72 6.28 -10.27
C VAL A 124 6.11 6.81 -9.90
N LEU A 125 6.24 8.09 -9.52
CA LEU A 125 7.52 8.65 -9.09
C LEU A 125 8.11 7.91 -7.88
N SER A 126 7.31 7.64 -6.86
CA SER A 126 7.77 6.89 -5.70
C SER A 126 8.07 5.43 -6.03
N GLU A 127 7.28 4.77 -6.88
CA GLU A 127 7.50 3.39 -7.32
C GLU A 127 8.76 3.24 -8.18
N GLU A 128 8.97 4.13 -9.14
CA GLU A 128 10.16 4.16 -9.98
C GLU A 128 11.42 4.39 -9.12
N PHE A 129 11.35 5.26 -8.12
CA PHE A 129 12.47 5.47 -7.21
C PHE A 129 12.83 4.20 -6.42
N GLN A 130 11.84 3.43 -5.98
CA GLN A 130 12.06 2.19 -5.21
C GLN A 130 12.67 1.08 -6.05
N THR A 131 12.36 1.03 -7.34
CA THR A 131 12.82 -0.03 -8.26
C THR A 131 14.10 0.35 -9.02
N THR A 132 14.44 1.63 -9.10
CA THR A 132 15.62 2.09 -9.83
C THR A 132 16.92 1.61 -9.17
N HIS A 133 17.72 0.87 -9.92
CA HIS A 133 19.05 0.46 -9.50
C HIS A 133 20.04 1.64 -9.60
N MET A 134 20.53 2.09 -8.45
CA MET A 134 21.54 3.15 -8.36
C MET A 134 22.44 2.96 -7.13
N LEU A 135 23.56 3.66 -7.06
CA LEU A 135 24.49 3.59 -5.92
C LEU A 135 23.80 4.03 -4.62
N GLN A 136 24.03 3.30 -3.53
CA GLN A 136 23.33 3.49 -2.24
C GLN A 136 23.44 4.94 -1.70
N MET A 137 24.59 5.60 -1.87
CA MET A 137 24.77 7.00 -1.48
C MET A 137 23.79 7.92 -2.23
N ARG A 138 23.60 7.70 -3.54
CA ARG A 138 22.69 8.47 -4.37
C ARG A 138 21.23 8.24 -3.98
N VAL A 139 20.87 7.00 -3.62
CA VAL A 139 19.54 6.65 -3.08
C VAL A 139 19.21 7.52 -1.86
N GLY A 140 20.15 7.66 -0.92
CA GLY A 140 19.93 8.46 0.29
C GLY A 140 19.66 9.94 -0.01
N ILE A 141 20.43 10.53 -0.91
CA ILE A 141 20.29 11.95 -1.30
C ILE A 141 18.95 12.19 -2.01
N ILE A 142 18.60 11.36 -3.00
CA ILE A 142 17.34 11.49 -3.74
C ILE A 142 16.15 11.24 -2.81
N ARG A 143 16.22 10.24 -1.93
CA ARG A 143 15.16 10.00 -0.94
C ARG A 143 14.90 11.25 -0.10
N ASN A 144 15.94 11.92 0.37
CA ASN A 144 15.80 13.15 1.15
C ASN A 144 15.21 14.31 0.32
N ALA A 145 15.59 14.42 -0.96
CA ALA A 145 15.02 15.41 -1.87
C ALA A 145 13.54 15.14 -2.18
N LEU A 146 13.12 13.88 -2.29
CA LEU A 146 11.69 13.54 -2.43
C LEU A 146 10.92 13.79 -1.13
N ARG A 147 11.51 13.43 0.02
CA ARG A 147 10.91 13.64 1.34
C ARG A 147 10.63 15.11 1.65
N SER A 148 11.43 16.06 1.13
CA SER A 148 11.15 17.48 1.34
C SER A 148 9.84 17.95 0.68
N SER A 149 9.28 17.16 -0.23
CA SER A 149 8.00 17.42 -0.89
C SER A 149 6.83 16.62 -0.28
N LEU A 150 7.06 15.88 0.82
CA LEU A 150 6.05 15.02 1.42
C LEU A 150 4.79 15.79 1.81
N ASP A 151 4.95 16.91 2.53
CA ASP A 151 3.83 17.73 2.99
C ASP A 151 2.90 18.14 1.84
N LEU A 152 3.50 18.58 0.73
CA LEU A 152 2.76 18.99 -0.47
C LEU A 152 1.94 17.83 -1.07
N VAL A 153 2.52 16.63 -1.15
CA VAL A 153 1.82 15.45 -1.65
C VAL A 153 0.71 15.03 -0.69
N MET A 154 0.95 15.09 0.62
CA MET A 154 -0.06 14.74 1.63
C MET A 154 -1.22 15.73 1.67
N GLU A 155 -0.95 17.02 1.50
CA GLU A 155 -1.99 18.05 1.36
C GLU A 155 -2.87 17.79 0.12
N LEU A 156 -2.26 17.40 -1.02
CA LEU A 156 -3.01 17.03 -2.22
C LEU A 156 -3.93 15.83 -1.95
N VAL A 157 -3.40 14.72 -1.41
CA VAL A 157 -4.18 13.53 -1.07
C VAL A 157 -5.30 13.88 -0.09
N GLN A 158 -4.99 14.62 0.98
CA GLN A 158 -5.96 15.05 1.97
C GLN A 158 -7.08 15.90 1.34
N SER A 159 -6.75 16.79 0.41
CA SER A 159 -7.73 17.63 -0.29
C SER A 159 -8.71 16.83 -1.15
N ILE A 160 -8.32 15.63 -1.59
CA ILE A 160 -9.16 14.71 -2.36
C ILE A 160 -10.03 13.88 -1.41
N LEU A 161 -9.41 13.22 -0.42
CA LEU A 161 -10.12 12.32 0.49
C LEU A 161 -11.12 13.05 1.40
N SER A 162 -10.85 14.31 1.73
CA SER A 162 -11.78 15.14 2.53
C SER A 162 -13.06 15.54 1.78
N LYS A 163 -13.11 15.39 0.45
CA LYS A 163 -14.30 15.71 -0.35
C LYS A 163 -15.20 14.49 -0.44
N THR A 164 -16.35 14.53 0.23
CA THR A 164 -17.36 13.46 0.18
C THR A 164 -17.91 13.20 -1.23
N SER A 165 -17.87 14.19 -2.11
CA SER A 165 -18.30 14.08 -3.52
C SER A 165 -17.18 13.61 -4.48
N ALA A 166 -15.97 13.33 -3.99
CA ALA A 166 -14.88 12.87 -4.84
C ALA A 166 -15.21 11.49 -5.45
N PRO A 167 -15.02 11.30 -6.77
CA PRO A 167 -15.23 10.01 -7.42
C PRO A 167 -14.39 8.90 -6.78
N ALA A 168 -14.94 7.69 -6.67
CA ALA A 168 -14.26 6.55 -6.04
C ALA A 168 -12.87 6.31 -6.66
N GLU A 169 -12.78 6.28 -8.00
CA GLU A 169 -11.51 6.12 -8.73
C GLU A 169 -10.45 7.16 -8.32
N LEU A 170 -10.82 8.42 -8.15
CA LEU A 170 -9.90 9.47 -7.74
C LEU A 170 -9.43 9.25 -6.28
N CYS A 171 -10.33 8.78 -5.41
CA CYS A 171 -9.98 8.39 -4.05
C CYS A 171 -9.04 7.19 -4.01
N GLU A 172 -9.26 6.16 -4.84
CA GLU A 172 -8.34 5.02 -4.95
C GLU A 172 -6.93 5.45 -5.39
N MET A 173 -6.84 6.33 -6.39
CA MET A 173 -5.55 6.89 -6.83
C MET A 173 -4.87 7.68 -5.72
N ALA A 174 -5.62 8.45 -4.94
CA ALA A 174 -5.09 9.20 -3.81
C ALA A 174 -4.59 8.27 -2.69
N LEU A 175 -5.32 7.20 -2.37
CA LEU A 175 -4.91 6.18 -1.39
C LEU A 175 -3.64 5.45 -1.85
N LYS A 176 -3.56 5.04 -3.12
CA LYS A 176 -2.35 4.41 -3.71
C LYS A 176 -1.15 5.36 -3.68
N CYS A 177 -1.37 6.64 -4.00
CA CYS A 177 -0.33 7.66 -3.88
C CYS A 177 0.18 7.76 -2.44
N TYR A 178 -0.72 7.86 -1.45
CA TYR A 178 -0.35 7.89 -0.03
C TYR A 178 0.44 6.64 0.38
N SER A 179 -0.04 5.45 0.02
CA SER A 179 0.63 4.18 0.31
C SER A 179 2.04 4.10 -0.30
N SER A 180 2.20 4.54 -1.55
CA SER A 180 3.49 4.51 -2.25
C SER A 180 4.50 5.49 -1.63
N TRP A 181 4.03 6.68 -1.22
CA TRP A 181 4.86 7.69 -0.57
C TRP A 181 5.19 7.34 0.89
N ALA A 182 4.34 6.57 1.58
CA ALA A 182 4.62 6.07 2.92
C ALA A 182 5.94 5.26 2.98
N LEU A 183 6.29 4.55 1.91
CA LEU A 183 7.53 3.78 1.79
C LEU A 183 8.79 4.65 1.64
N LEU A 184 8.64 5.93 1.28
CA LEU A 184 9.78 6.86 1.21
C LEU A 184 10.27 7.24 2.60
N GLY A 185 9.45 7.18 3.64
CA GLY A 185 9.87 7.43 5.02
C GLY A 185 8.74 7.59 6.02
N CYS A 186 9.11 7.58 7.30
CA CYS A 186 8.19 7.58 8.42
C CYS A 186 7.44 8.89 8.69
N SER A 187 7.80 10.02 8.08
CA SER A 187 7.08 11.29 8.27
C SER A 187 5.61 11.23 7.85
N ILE A 188 5.22 10.21 7.08
CA ILE A 188 3.81 9.91 6.80
C ILE A 188 2.96 9.75 8.07
N MET A 189 3.59 9.26 9.14
CA MET A 189 2.98 9.02 10.45
C MET A 189 2.69 10.31 11.22
N GLU A 190 3.20 11.45 10.76
CA GLU A 190 2.97 12.77 11.35
C GLU A 190 1.66 13.39 10.82
N HIS A 191 1.12 12.90 9.69
CA HIS A 191 -0.13 13.38 9.07
C HIS A 191 -1.38 12.69 9.63
N LYS A 192 -1.66 12.90 10.92
CA LYS A 192 -2.79 12.25 11.61
C LYS A 192 -4.16 12.48 10.96
N SER A 193 -4.44 13.71 10.52
CA SER A 193 -5.71 14.04 9.85
C SER A 193 -5.93 13.20 8.59
N LEU A 194 -4.86 12.93 7.85
CA LEU A 194 -4.92 12.11 6.66
C LEU A 194 -5.14 10.64 7.02
N LEU A 195 -4.47 10.12 8.05
CA LEU A 195 -4.71 8.76 8.53
C LEU A 195 -6.18 8.53 8.93
N LEU A 196 -6.81 9.51 9.58
CA LEU A 196 -8.24 9.46 9.92
C LEU A 196 -9.13 9.38 8.67
N LEU A 197 -8.81 10.16 7.63
CA LEU A 197 -9.54 10.10 6.35
C LEU A 197 -9.37 8.74 5.65
N VAL A 198 -8.22 8.09 5.80
CA VAL A 198 -8.01 6.72 5.29
C VAL A 198 -8.89 5.73 6.08
N PHE A 199 -8.95 5.83 7.40
CA PHE A 199 -9.87 5.02 8.21
C PHE A 199 -11.34 5.25 7.84
N ASP A 200 -11.75 6.50 7.59
CA ASP A 200 -13.11 6.80 7.13
C ASP A 200 -13.38 6.18 5.74
N SER A 201 -12.36 6.14 4.87
CA SER A 201 -12.45 5.55 3.54
C SER A 201 -12.67 4.03 3.56
N VAL A 202 -12.30 3.33 4.65
CA VAL A 202 -12.57 1.89 4.82
C VAL A 202 -14.08 1.60 4.80
N TYR A 203 -14.93 2.54 5.24
CA TYR A 203 -16.39 2.36 5.25
C TYR A 203 -17.08 2.71 3.93
N ARG A 204 -16.33 3.12 2.91
CA ARG A 204 -16.84 3.36 1.56
C ARG A 204 -16.59 2.12 0.71
N ASP A 205 -17.64 1.38 0.38
CA ASP A 205 -17.52 0.07 -0.27
C ASP A 205 -16.68 0.12 -1.56
N GLU A 206 -16.74 1.22 -2.32
CA GLU A 206 -15.99 1.35 -3.59
C GLU A 206 -14.48 1.50 -3.43
N VAL A 207 -13.99 1.93 -2.25
CA VAL A 207 -12.55 2.16 -2.00
C VAL A 207 -12.02 1.44 -0.77
N SER A 208 -12.88 0.64 -0.12
CA SER A 208 -12.63 -0.02 1.16
C SER A 208 -11.36 -0.87 1.15
N LEU A 209 -11.21 -1.74 0.13
CA LEU A 209 -10.06 -2.63 -0.01
C LEU A 209 -8.76 -1.82 -0.15
N THR A 210 -8.74 -0.82 -1.04
CA THR A 210 -7.57 0.06 -1.24
C THR A 210 -7.19 0.80 0.05
N ALA A 211 -8.19 1.20 0.86
CA ALA A 211 -7.95 1.84 2.15
C ALA A 211 -7.36 0.87 3.19
N LEU A 212 -7.86 -0.37 3.26
CA LEU A 212 -7.33 -1.42 4.14
C LEU A 212 -5.88 -1.80 3.79
N GLU A 213 -5.58 -1.98 2.50
CA GLU A 213 -4.23 -2.24 2.01
C GLU A 213 -3.28 -1.08 2.36
N THR A 214 -3.75 0.16 2.14
CA THR A 214 -3.01 1.37 2.49
C THR A 214 -2.65 1.41 3.98
N LEU A 215 -3.62 1.16 4.87
CA LEU A 215 -3.38 1.12 6.32
C LEU A 215 -2.41 0.00 6.71
N SER A 216 -2.52 -1.15 6.04
CA SER A 216 -1.64 -2.31 6.28
C SER A 216 -0.20 -1.96 5.92
N ASN A 217 0.02 -1.28 4.79
CA ASN A 217 1.35 -0.82 4.36
C ASN A 217 1.95 0.19 5.34
N VAL A 218 1.14 1.08 5.91
CA VAL A 218 1.59 2.01 6.96
C VAL A 218 1.98 1.27 8.24
N ALA A 219 1.16 0.31 8.69
CA ALA A 219 1.44 -0.49 9.88
C ALA A 219 2.71 -1.34 9.75
N ASN A 220 2.92 -1.90 8.56
CA ASN A 220 4.07 -2.74 8.19
C ASN A 220 5.35 -1.94 7.86
N HIS A 221 5.32 -0.60 7.90
CA HIS A 221 6.49 0.19 7.59
C HIS A 221 7.67 -0.14 8.55
N PRO A 222 8.92 -0.34 8.09
CA PRO A 222 10.03 -0.78 8.96
C PRO A 222 10.32 0.12 10.17
N ASP A 223 9.99 1.42 10.05
CA ASP A 223 10.14 2.40 11.13
C ASP A 223 8.88 2.57 11.99
N SER A 224 7.78 1.82 11.77
CA SER A 224 6.51 2.00 12.48
C SER A 224 6.64 1.82 14.00
N SER A 225 7.55 0.94 14.43
CA SER A 225 7.89 0.74 15.85
C SER A 225 8.43 1.98 16.56
N LYS A 226 8.94 2.98 15.80
CA LYS A 226 9.38 4.27 16.34
C LYS A 226 8.22 5.21 16.69
N PHE A 227 6.99 4.87 16.30
CA PHE A 227 5.78 5.68 16.49
C PHE A 227 4.70 4.93 17.29
N PRO A 228 5.00 4.45 18.51
CA PRO A 228 4.09 3.62 19.29
C PRO A 228 2.75 4.32 19.59
N SER A 229 2.76 5.64 19.79
CA SER A 229 1.54 6.41 20.02
C SER A 229 0.58 6.36 18.81
N LEU A 230 1.12 6.36 17.59
CA LEU A 230 0.31 6.25 16.39
C LEU A 230 -0.28 4.85 16.25
N ILE A 231 0.51 3.81 16.50
CA ILE A 231 0.03 2.42 16.46
C ILE A 231 -1.12 2.22 17.46
N LEU A 232 -0.99 2.75 18.68
CA LEU A 232 -2.08 2.69 19.65
C LEU A 232 -3.34 3.44 19.17
N GLU A 233 -3.18 4.58 18.49
CA GLU A 233 -4.30 5.31 17.87
C GLU A 233 -4.95 4.50 16.73
N MET A 234 -4.15 3.84 15.88
CA MET A 234 -4.66 2.91 14.86
C MET A 234 -5.48 1.78 15.48
N ILE A 235 -5.02 1.21 16.59
CA ILE A 235 -5.76 0.16 17.32
C ILE A 235 -7.10 0.69 17.85
N GLU A 236 -7.16 1.93 18.35
CA GLU A 236 -8.41 2.57 18.77
C GLU A 236 -9.43 2.68 17.63
N HIS A 237 -8.97 2.90 16.39
CA HIS A 237 -9.82 2.93 15.20
C HIS A 237 -10.21 1.54 14.70
N ILE A 238 -9.27 0.60 14.65
CA ILE A 238 -9.51 -0.81 14.29
C ILE A 238 -10.53 -1.44 15.23
N ASN A 239 -10.52 -1.07 16.51
CA ASN A 239 -11.48 -1.53 17.49
C ASN A 239 -12.94 -1.11 17.23
N LYS A 240 -13.22 -0.36 16.15
CA LYS A 240 -14.57 -0.01 15.70
C LYS A 240 -15.04 -0.85 14.52
N PHE A 241 -14.22 -1.79 14.03
CA PHE A 241 -14.50 -2.60 12.83
C PHE A 241 -15.52 -3.72 13.03
N ASP A 242 -16.16 -3.86 14.21
CA ASP A 242 -17.17 -4.89 14.44
C ASP A 242 -18.24 -4.89 13.35
N SER A 243 -18.87 -3.73 13.09
CA SER A 243 -19.91 -3.59 12.07
C SER A 243 -19.41 -3.79 10.64
N LEU A 244 -18.16 -3.41 10.38
CA LEU A 244 -17.54 -3.58 9.06
C LEU A 244 -17.32 -5.07 8.76
N LEU A 245 -16.81 -5.80 9.76
CA LEU A 245 -16.55 -7.23 9.66
C LEU A 245 -17.84 -8.04 9.65
N ASP A 246 -18.82 -7.68 10.48
CA ASP A 246 -20.15 -8.30 10.49
C ASP A 246 -20.82 -8.16 9.13
N LYS A 247 -20.82 -6.95 8.54
CA LYS A 247 -21.34 -6.72 7.19
C LYS A 247 -20.60 -7.57 6.14
N ALA A 248 -19.27 -7.63 6.18
CA ALA A 248 -18.50 -8.43 5.22
C ALA A 248 -18.82 -9.93 5.32
N VAL A 249 -19.05 -10.45 6.53
CA VAL A 249 -19.48 -11.83 6.75
C VAL A 249 -20.92 -12.07 6.27
N GLU A 250 -21.84 -11.14 6.54
CA GLU A 250 -23.23 -11.19 6.07
C GLU A 250 -23.34 -11.15 4.54
N ASP A 251 -22.48 -10.36 3.89
CA ASP A 251 -22.39 -10.23 2.43
C ASP A 251 -21.62 -11.40 1.77
N GLU A 252 -21.11 -12.36 2.54
CA GLU A 252 -20.22 -13.45 2.08
C GLU A 252 -18.96 -12.92 1.34
N ASP A 253 -18.51 -11.70 1.65
CA ASP A 253 -17.35 -11.05 1.05
C ASP A 253 -16.05 -11.49 1.76
N MET A 254 -15.58 -12.67 1.36
CA MET A 254 -14.36 -13.26 1.91
C MET A 254 -13.11 -12.45 1.61
N ASP A 255 -13.05 -11.71 0.50
CA ASP A 255 -11.90 -10.87 0.16
C ASP A 255 -11.81 -9.67 1.12
N LYS A 256 -12.95 -9.05 1.42
CA LYS A 256 -13.01 -7.98 2.42
C LYS A 256 -12.72 -8.48 3.84
N CYS A 257 -13.24 -9.65 4.22
CA CYS A 257 -12.87 -10.29 5.49
C CYS A 257 -11.35 -10.52 5.58
N ASN A 258 -10.77 -11.08 4.51
CA ASN A 258 -9.35 -11.37 4.39
C ASN A 258 -8.50 -10.10 4.56
N ASN A 259 -8.90 -8.98 3.96
CA ASN A 259 -8.21 -7.69 4.07
C ASN A 259 -8.38 -7.01 5.45
N ILE A 260 -9.57 -7.11 6.06
CA ILE A 260 -9.81 -6.60 7.42
C ILE A 260 -8.91 -7.34 8.42
N TYR A 261 -8.91 -8.68 8.37
CA TYR A 261 -8.05 -9.49 9.22
C TYR A 261 -6.57 -9.26 8.93
N GLY A 262 -6.18 -9.13 7.67
CA GLY A 262 -4.82 -8.81 7.26
C GLY A 262 -4.29 -7.54 7.92
N LEU A 263 -5.07 -6.46 7.95
CA LEU A 263 -4.70 -5.22 8.64
C LEU A 263 -4.57 -5.42 10.16
N ILE A 264 -5.54 -6.11 10.78
CA ILE A 264 -5.56 -6.37 12.22
C ILE A 264 -4.30 -7.15 12.63
N ILE A 265 -3.99 -8.21 11.88
CA ILE A 265 -2.83 -9.06 12.11
C ILE A 265 -1.54 -8.29 11.85
N ALA A 266 -1.44 -7.50 10.76
CA ALA A 266 -0.28 -6.67 10.48
C ALA A 266 0.05 -5.69 11.62
N VAL A 267 -0.97 -5.07 12.21
CA VAL A 267 -0.79 -4.21 13.39
C VAL A 267 -0.41 -5.02 14.63
N ALA A 268 -1.03 -6.17 14.85
CA ALA A 268 -0.80 -6.95 16.06
C ALA A 268 0.58 -7.62 16.07
N ASP A 269 1.02 -8.17 14.94
CA ASP A 269 2.23 -8.97 14.78
C ASP A 269 3.51 -8.11 14.88
N ASN A 270 3.58 -7.02 14.11
CA ASN A 270 4.76 -6.14 14.09
C ASN A 270 5.00 -5.39 15.40
N HIS A 271 3.98 -5.29 16.24
CA HIS A 271 3.99 -4.45 17.45
C HIS A 271 3.73 -5.25 18.73
N CYS A 272 3.95 -6.56 18.71
CA CYS A 272 3.59 -7.45 19.83
C CYS A 272 4.16 -6.99 21.18
N HIS A 273 5.45 -6.59 21.24
CA HIS A 273 6.05 -6.05 22.47
C HIS A 273 5.36 -4.78 22.97
N LEU A 274 4.98 -3.86 22.07
CA LEU A 274 4.23 -2.66 22.43
C LEU A 274 2.86 -3.02 23.03
N LEU A 275 2.19 -4.04 22.50
CA LEU A 275 0.91 -4.52 23.03
C LEU A 275 1.07 -5.05 24.47
N LEU A 276 2.08 -5.91 24.69
CA LEU A 276 2.35 -6.50 26.00
C LEU A 276 2.77 -5.45 27.04
N ASP A 277 3.67 -4.54 26.67
CA ASP A 277 4.09 -3.43 27.52
C ASP A 277 2.89 -2.52 27.86
N THR A 278 2.01 -2.27 26.89
CA THR A 278 0.80 -1.46 27.12
C THR A 278 -0.14 -2.14 28.12
N ILE A 279 -0.33 -3.47 28.04
CA ILE A 279 -1.15 -4.21 29.01
C ILE A 279 -0.58 -4.09 30.44
N LEU A 280 0.75 -4.13 30.57
CA LEU A 280 1.43 -4.08 31.87
C LEU A 280 1.50 -2.66 32.45
N ASP A 281 1.80 -1.68 31.62
CA ASP A 281 2.11 -0.31 32.05
C ASP A 281 0.90 0.63 32.01
N LYS A 282 -0.13 0.31 31.23
CA LYS A 282 -1.31 1.16 31.00
C LYS A 282 -2.61 0.36 31.18
N PRO A 283 -3.02 0.05 32.42
CA PRO A 283 -4.21 -0.74 32.70
C PRO A 283 -5.49 -0.19 32.04
N GLU A 284 -5.59 1.12 31.86
CA GLU A 284 -6.70 1.79 31.18
C GLU A 284 -6.81 1.46 29.68
N LYS A 285 -5.69 1.05 29.05
CA LYS A 285 -5.65 0.62 27.65
C LYS A 285 -5.69 -0.90 27.48
N LYS A 286 -5.71 -1.68 28.57
CA LYS A 286 -5.71 -3.15 28.51
C LYS A 286 -6.85 -3.71 27.65
N GLU A 287 -8.09 -3.30 27.91
CA GLU A 287 -9.27 -3.79 27.18
C GLU A 287 -9.21 -3.47 25.68
N MET A 288 -8.61 -2.33 25.32
CA MET A 288 -8.39 -1.94 23.93
C MET A 288 -7.44 -2.91 23.23
N ILE A 289 -6.36 -3.35 23.89
CA ILE A 289 -5.43 -4.35 23.34
C ILE A 289 -6.09 -5.73 23.27
N LEU A 290 -6.82 -6.13 24.31
CA LEU A 290 -7.52 -7.41 24.32
C LEU A 290 -8.60 -7.49 23.23
N LYS A 291 -9.27 -6.36 22.92
CA LYS A 291 -10.23 -6.30 21.82
C LYS A 291 -9.55 -6.52 20.46
N LEU A 292 -8.39 -5.92 20.22
CA LEU A 292 -7.60 -6.19 19.00
C LEU A 292 -7.30 -7.68 18.85
N ILE A 293 -6.82 -8.31 19.92
CA ILE A 293 -6.46 -9.74 19.93
C ILE A 293 -7.71 -10.63 19.77
N SER A 294 -8.86 -10.19 20.28
CA SER A 294 -10.13 -10.89 20.06
C SER A 294 -10.54 -10.92 18.59
N PHE A 295 -10.19 -9.92 17.79
CA PHE A 295 -10.39 -9.99 16.33
C PHE A 295 -9.47 -11.02 15.68
N VAL A 296 -8.22 -11.17 16.15
CA VAL A 296 -7.34 -12.22 15.65
C VAL A 296 -7.87 -13.61 16.00
N LEU A 297 -8.44 -13.79 17.21
CA LEU A 297 -9.14 -15.02 17.58
C LEU A 297 -10.40 -15.24 16.72
N ARG A 298 -11.13 -14.18 16.38
CA ARG A 298 -12.26 -14.24 15.44
C ARG A 298 -11.79 -14.70 14.05
N CYS A 299 -10.62 -14.26 13.59
CA CYS A 299 -10.00 -14.74 12.36
C CYS A 299 -9.72 -16.25 12.41
N SER A 300 -9.06 -16.73 13.48
CA SER A 300 -8.79 -18.16 13.66
C SER A 300 -10.07 -19.02 13.75
N SER A 301 -11.17 -18.42 14.23
CA SER A 301 -12.48 -19.07 14.34
C SER A 301 -13.43 -18.75 13.18
N THR A 302 -12.90 -18.25 12.05
CA THR A 302 -13.71 -17.99 10.85
C THR A 302 -14.54 -19.23 10.50
N PRO A 303 -15.89 -19.09 10.42
CA PRO A 303 -16.78 -20.21 10.17
C PRO A 303 -16.48 -20.90 8.84
N GLY A 304 -16.72 -22.21 8.80
CA GLY A 304 -16.51 -23.02 7.60
C GLY A 304 -15.21 -23.81 7.61
N GLN A 305 -15.10 -24.68 6.62
CA GLN A 305 -14.02 -25.64 6.46
C GLN A 305 -12.93 -25.07 5.55
N TYR A 306 -11.73 -24.88 6.08
CA TYR A 306 -10.55 -24.55 5.27
C TYR A 306 -10.18 -25.72 4.33
N PRO A 307 -9.78 -25.48 3.07
CA PRO A 307 -9.73 -24.20 2.35
C PRO A 307 -10.99 -23.90 1.50
N ILE A 308 -12.09 -24.62 1.75
CA ILE A 308 -13.26 -24.64 0.86
C ILE A 308 -14.17 -23.45 1.12
N ASP A 309 -14.59 -23.29 2.38
CA ASP A 309 -15.56 -22.26 2.76
C ASP A 309 -14.85 -20.96 3.16
N GLU A 310 -13.61 -21.07 3.66
CA GLU A 310 -12.84 -19.93 4.12
C GLU A 310 -11.33 -20.14 4.00
N ILE A 311 -10.60 -19.02 3.90
CA ILE A 311 -9.12 -18.97 3.82
C ILE A 311 -8.52 -17.98 4.84
N CYS A 312 -9.33 -17.39 5.72
CA CYS A 312 -8.87 -16.34 6.62
C CYS A 312 -8.09 -16.91 7.80
N SER A 313 -8.53 -18.05 8.34
CA SER A 313 -8.04 -18.56 9.62
C SER A 313 -6.54 -18.88 9.63
N GLU A 314 -5.95 -19.21 8.48
CA GLU A 314 -4.52 -19.49 8.35
C GLU A 314 -3.64 -18.24 8.59
N GLN A 315 -4.17 -17.04 8.32
CA GLN A 315 -3.40 -15.80 8.45
C GLN A 315 -2.93 -15.55 9.90
N ALA A 316 -3.67 -16.06 10.88
CA ALA A 316 -3.43 -15.79 12.29
C ALA A 316 -2.28 -16.63 12.89
N PHE A 317 -1.81 -17.68 12.21
CA PHE A 317 -0.83 -18.62 12.76
C PHE A 317 0.48 -17.94 13.15
N GLY A 318 1.02 -17.10 12.27
CA GLY A 318 2.25 -16.35 12.53
C GLY A 318 2.13 -15.46 13.78
N PHE A 319 1.00 -14.78 13.93
CA PHE A 319 0.74 -13.94 15.09
C PHE A 319 0.70 -14.74 16.40
N TRP A 320 0.02 -15.90 16.43
CA TRP A 320 -0.07 -16.68 17.67
C TRP A 320 1.29 -17.20 18.14
N TYR A 321 2.12 -17.64 17.20
CA TYR A 321 3.51 -18.00 17.46
C TYR A 321 4.30 -16.81 18.02
N MET A 322 4.23 -15.65 17.36
CA MET A 322 4.94 -14.44 17.78
C MET A 322 4.47 -13.92 19.14
N LEU A 323 3.17 -13.99 19.43
CA LEU A 323 2.61 -13.61 20.74
C LEU A 323 3.11 -14.53 21.85
N GLN A 324 3.11 -15.84 21.61
CA GLN A 324 3.63 -16.81 22.58
C GLN A 324 5.13 -16.59 22.83
N ASP A 325 5.92 -16.41 21.78
CA ASP A 325 7.36 -16.14 21.92
C ASP A 325 7.61 -14.82 22.67
N ALA A 326 6.87 -13.75 22.35
CA ALA A 326 6.98 -12.46 23.03
C ALA A 326 6.57 -12.54 24.52
N ILE A 327 5.55 -13.31 24.87
CA ILE A 327 5.15 -13.53 26.28
C ILE A 327 6.23 -14.33 27.01
N THR A 328 6.69 -15.44 26.44
CA THR A 328 7.65 -16.35 27.09
C THR A 328 9.06 -15.78 27.20
N SER A 329 9.47 -14.95 26.24
CA SER A 329 10.73 -14.21 26.27
C SER A 329 10.67 -12.97 27.17
N SER A 330 9.48 -12.54 27.62
CA SER A 330 9.34 -11.36 28.46
C SER A 330 9.97 -11.58 29.84
N SER A 331 11.03 -10.80 30.11
CA SER A 331 11.67 -10.77 31.43
C SER A 331 10.83 -10.06 32.51
N ARG A 332 9.77 -9.33 32.10
CA ARG A 332 8.95 -8.50 32.98
C ARG A 332 7.49 -8.90 32.91
N GLY A 333 6.86 -9.05 34.08
CA GLY A 333 5.41 -9.24 34.17
C GLY A 333 4.88 -10.56 33.59
N PHE A 334 5.74 -11.56 33.36
CA PHE A 334 5.38 -12.86 32.78
C PHE A 334 4.16 -13.50 33.47
N GLU A 335 4.14 -13.57 34.81
CA GLU A 335 3.00 -14.14 35.55
C GLU A 335 1.70 -13.38 35.29
N SER A 336 1.77 -12.04 35.19
CA SER A 336 0.60 -11.21 34.91
C SER A 336 0.10 -11.39 33.47
N LEU A 337 1.02 -11.46 32.51
CA LEU A 337 0.68 -11.74 31.12
C LEU A 337 0.07 -13.14 30.98
N LEU A 338 0.63 -14.15 31.64
CA LEU A 338 0.12 -15.51 31.63
C LEU A 338 -1.32 -15.57 32.16
N LEU A 339 -1.63 -14.89 33.25
CA LEU A 339 -3.01 -14.80 33.78
C LEU A 339 -3.97 -14.13 32.79
N VAL A 340 -3.51 -13.12 32.05
CA VAL A 340 -4.32 -12.41 31.05
C VAL A 340 -4.57 -13.26 29.81
N PHE A 341 -3.55 -13.94 29.32
CA PHE A 341 -3.58 -14.64 28.03
C PHE A 341 -4.00 -16.11 28.12
N HIS A 342 -3.92 -16.75 29.29
CA HIS A 342 -4.36 -18.13 29.48
C HIS A 342 -5.78 -18.42 28.93
N PRO A 343 -6.84 -17.65 29.24
CA PRO A 343 -8.16 -17.91 28.68
C PRO A 343 -8.24 -17.70 27.16
N ILE A 344 -7.40 -16.83 26.59
CA ILE A 344 -7.34 -16.57 25.14
C ILE A 344 -6.73 -17.78 24.43
N PHE A 345 -5.59 -18.27 24.91
CA PHE A 345 -4.96 -19.49 24.36
C PHE A 345 -5.84 -20.73 24.54
N GLN A 346 -6.58 -20.84 25.65
CA GLN A 346 -7.55 -21.92 25.81
C GLN A 346 -8.65 -21.85 24.73
N SER A 347 -9.20 -20.66 24.48
CA SER A 347 -10.20 -20.45 23.43
C SER A 347 -9.66 -20.72 22.03
N LEU A 348 -8.38 -20.40 21.79
CA LEU A 348 -7.68 -20.72 20.55
C LEU A 348 -7.54 -22.23 20.35
N LEU A 349 -7.15 -22.97 21.39
CA LEU A 349 -7.06 -24.43 21.34
C LEU A 349 -8.42 -25.06 21.02
N ASP A 350 -9.49 -24.62 21.68
CA ASP A 350 -10.84 -25.09 21.39
C ASP A 350 -11.24 -24.81 19.93
N THR A 351 -10.86 -23.64 19.42
CA THR A 351 -11.06 -23.27 18.01
C THR A 351 -10.30 -24.19 17.07
N TYR A 352 -9.01 -24.42 17.31
CA TYR A 352 -8.18 -25.30 16.50
C TYR A 352 -8.68 -26.74 16.48
N LEU A 353 -9.19 -27.27 17.60
CA LEU A 353 -9.80 -28.60 17.62
C LEU A 353 -10.99 -28.71 16.67
N VAL A 354 -11.79 -27.65 16.53
CA VAL A 354 -12.87 -27.59 15.55
C VAL A 354 -12.32 -27.50 14.12
N LYS A 355 -11.33 -26.62 13.88
CA LYS A 355 -10.73 -26.41 12.54
C LYS A 355 -9.96 -27.64 12.03
N LEU A 356 -9.38 -28.44 12.92
CA LEU A 356 -8.67 -29.68 12.59
C LEU A 356 -9.59 -30.84 12.19
N ARG A 357 -10.90 -30.72 12.45
CA ARG A 357 -11.87 -31.78 12.19
C ARG A 357 -12.02 -31.98 10.68
N TYR A 358 -11.97 -33.24 10.24
CA TYR A 358 -12.33 -33.56 8.86
C TYR A 358 -13.82 -33.30 8.62
N PRO A 359 -14.20 -32.83 7.42
CA PRO A 359 -15.59 -32.81 7.01
C PRO A 359 -16.12 -34.25 6.87
N SER A 360 -17.38 -34.42 6.50
CA SER A 360 -17.93 -35.77 6.31
C SER A 360 -17.17 -36.53 5.21
N ASP A 361 -17.11 -37.86 5.30
CA ASP A 361 -16.43 -38.70 4.29
C ASP A 361 -16.95 -38.47 2.87
N ASN A 362 -18.23 -38.09 2.74
CA ASN A 362 -18.84 -37.80 1.44
C ASN A 362 -18.34 -36.46 0.88
N ASP A 363 -18.24 -35.43 1.71
CA ASP A 363 -17.75 -34.11 1.30
C ASP A 363 -16.25 -34.18 1.01
N TYR A 364 -15.48 -34.82 1.90
CA TYR A 364 -14.04 -34.97 1.74
C TYR A 364 -13.66 -35.73 0.46
N LYS A 365 -14.47 -36.69 0.02
CA LYS A 365 -14.24 -37.40 -1.25
C LYS A 365 -14.39 -36.50 -2.47
N GLN A 366 -15.26 -35.49 -2.41
CA GLN A 366 -15.52 -34.56 -3.51
C GLN A 366 -14.40 -33.53 -3.69
N TRP A 367 -13.60 -33.30 -2.65
CA TRP A 367 -12.49 -32.37 -2.70
C TRP A 367 -11.42 -32.79 -3.69
N LYS A 368 -10.87 -31.80 -4.40
CA LYS A 368 -9.73 -31.93 -5.30
C LYS A 368 -8.46 -32.30 -4.53
N SER A 369 -7.45 -32.80 -5.25
CA SER A 369 -6.17 -33.16 -4.65
C SER A 369 -5.47 -31.97 -3.99
N GLU A 370 -5.56 -30.79 -4.61
CA GLU A 370 -4.96 -29.55 -4.09
C GLU A 370 -5.64 -29.12 -2.79
N GLU A 371 -6.97 -29.12 -2.73
CA GLU A 371 -7.75 -28.77 -1.52
C GLU A 371 -7.42 -29.71 -0.34
N LYS A 372 -7.27 -31.01 -0.61
CA LYS A 372 -6.84 -31.99 0.39
C LYS A 372 -5.42 -31.75 0.89
N GLU A 373 -4.51 -31.36 0.00
CA GLU A 373 -3.13 -31.06 0.38
C GLU A 373 -3.03 -29.76 1.17
N SER A 374 -3.74 -28.70 0.76
CA SER A 374 -3.85 -27.46 1.54
C SER A 374 -4.38 -27.74 2.94
N PHE A 375 -5.45 -28.53 3.08
CA PHE A 375 -5.95 -28.90 4.40
C PHE A 375 -4.96 -29.76 5.20
N ARG A 376 -4.17 -30.62 4.54
CA ARG A 376 -3.10 -31.37 5.21
C ARG A 376 -2.03 -30.43 5.78
N CYS A 377 -1.58 -29.45 4.99
CA CYS A 377 -0.62 -28.42 5.43
C CYS A 377 -1.20 -27.59 6.57
N TYR A 378 -2.43 -27.09 6.42
CA TYR A 378 -3.13 -26.32 7.46
C TYR A 378 -3.22 -27.06 8.80
N ARG A 379 -3.52 -28.36 8.78
CA ARG A 379 -3.52 -29.19 10.01
C ARG A 379 -2.12 -29.39 10.60
N GLN A 380 -1.08 -29.39 9.77
CA GLN A 380 0.31 -29.44 10.21
C GLN A 380 0.71 -28.11 10.85
N ASP A 381 0.36 -26.98 10.24
CA ASP A 381 0.67 -25.63 10.75
C ASP A 381 -0.03 -25.37 12.10
N ILE A 382 -1.27 -25.82 12.27
CA ILE A 382 -1.95 -25.82 13.58
C ILE A 382 -1.22 -26.72 14.60
N GLY A 383 -0.62 -27.82 14.16
CA GLY A 383 0.12 -28.71 15.05
C GLY A 383 1.46 -28.14 15.51
N ASP A 384 2.06 -27.25 14.70
CA ASP A 384 3.31 -26.55 15.00
C ASP A 384 3.09 -25.26 15.82
N SER A 385 1.90 -24.64 15.68
CA SER A 385 1.44 -23.45 16.44
C SER A 385 1.04 -23.78 17.87
#